data_AF-A0A517TE21-F1
#
_entry.id   AF-A0A517TE21-F1
#
_cell.length_a   1.000
_cell.length_b   1.000
_cell.length_c   1.000
_cell.angle_alpha   90.00
_cell.angle_beta   90.00
_cell.angle_gamma   90.00
#
_symmetry.space_group_name_H-M   'P 1'
#
loop_
_entity.id
_entity.type
_entity.pdbx_description
1 polymer ?
#
loop_
_entity_poly.entity_id
_entity_poly.type
_entity_poly.pdbx_seq_one_letter_code
_entity_poly.pdbx_strand_id
1 'polypeptide(L)'
;MSWDRKSGTHKSYYYRNKRVDGHRVKEYVGRGRLGEQAALNDEKQRLQRQLDRQYWDSRLARIDQAEKSLVELAQVTTILVRAIMVTCGYHLHKGHEWRKRREHA
;
A
#
# COMPACT_ATOMS: atom_id res chain seq x y z
N MET A 1 1.07 -22.60 -6.33
CA MET A 1 1.82 -23.88 -6.44
C MET A 1 0.83 -24.99 -6.73
N SER A 2 1.26 -26.12 -7.29
CA SER A 2 0.38 -27.26 -7.54
C SER A 2 1.16 -28.57 -7.53
N TRP A 3 0.43 -29.68 -7.47
CA TRP A 3 0.95 -31.00 -7.73
C TRP A 3 0.83 -31.31 -9.22
N ASP A 4 1.95 -31.65 -9.85
CA ASP A 4 2.00 -32.19 -11.20
C ASP A 4 1.86 -33.71 -11.13
N ARG A 5 0.83 -34.27 -11.78
CA ARG A 5 0.57 -35.71 -11.85
C ARG A 5 0.73 -36.16 -13.30
N LYS A 6 1.67 -37.05 -13.56
CA LYS A 6 1.84 -37.63 -14.91
C LYS A 6 0.79 -38.72 -15.15
N SER A 7 0.06 -38.60 -16.27
CA SER A 7 -0.88 -39.63 -16.73
C SER A 7 -0.18 -40.99 -16.85
N GLY A 8 -0.82 -42.05 -16.35
CA GLY A 8 -0.29 -43.41 -16.41
C GLY A 8 0.77 -43.77 -15.35
N THR A 9 1.06 -42.90 -14.37
CA THR A 9 1.95 -43.25 -13.26
C THR A 9 1.46 -42.67 -11.93
N HIS A 10 1.58 -43.42 -10.83
CA HIS A 10 1.29 -42.91 -9.46
C HIS A 10 2.31 -41.88 -8.94
N LYS A 11 3.12 -41.27 -9.82
CA LYS A 11 4.16 -40.30 -9.45
C LYS A 11 3.58 -38.88 -9.53
N SER A 12 3.37 -38.26 -8.38
CA SER A 12 3.08 -36.83 -8.24
C SER A 12 4.32 -36.05 -7.80
N TYR A 13 4.46 -34.82 -8.30
CA TYR A 13 5.55 -33.91 -7.95
C TYR A 13 4.96 -32.58 -7.50
N TYR A 14 5.39 -32.09 -6.35
CA TYR A 14 5.08 -30.74 -5.95
C TYR A 14 5.99 -29.77 -6.68
N TYR A 15 5.42 -28.72 -7.27
CA TYR A 15 6.19 -27.67 -7.91
C TYR A 15 5.75 -26.28 -7.44
N ARG A 16 6.74 -25.38 -7.37
CA ARG A 16 6.54 -23.95 -7.15
C ARG A 16 6.89 -23.18 -8.41
N ASN A 17 6.26 -22.01 -8.56
CA ASN A 17 6.62 -21.11 -9.64
C ASN A 17 7.57 -20.07 -9.07
N LYS A 18 8.75 -19.95 -9.67
CA LYS A 18 9.74 -18.92 -9.34
C LYS A 18 9.86 -17.96 -10.52
N ARG A 19 10.09 -16.68 -10.25
CA ARG A 19 10.52 -15.74 -11.29
C ARG A 19 12.04 -15.73 -11.34
N VAL A 20 12.59 -16.00 -12.51
CA VAL A 20 14.02 -15.94 -12.82
C VAL A 20 14.14 -15.06 -14.05
N ASP A 21 14.87 -13.95 -13.94
CA ASP A 21 15.06 -12.97 -15.02
C ASP A 21 13.75 -12.53 -15.71
N GLY A 22 12.71 -12.26 -14.90
CA GLY A 22 11.38 -11.84 -15.37
C GLY A 22 10.49 -13.00 -15.87
N HIS A 23 11.06 -14.15 -16.22
CA HIS A 23 10.35 -15.34 -16.68
C HIS A 23 9.84 -16.21 -15.54
N ARG A 24 8.66 -16.82 -15.73
CA ARG A 24 8.06 -17.72 -14.75
C ARG A 24 8.51 -19.15 -15.03
N VAL A 25 9.30 -19.72 -14.14
CA VAL A 25 9.87 -21.07 -14.24
C VAL A 25 9.24 -22.00 -13.20
N LYS A 26 8.97 -23.25 -13.58
CA LYS A 26 8.53 -24.31 -12.66
C LYS A 26 9.76 -24.91 -11.96
N GLU A 27 9.76 -24.87 -10.65
CA GLU A 27 10.75 -25.53 -9.81
C GLU A 27 10.09 -26.74 -9.13
N TYR A 28 10.55 -27.94 -9.50
CA TYR A 28 10.05 -29.19 -8.93
C TYR A 28 10.77 -29.47 -7.62
N VAL A 29 10.03 -29.41 -6.52
CA VAL A 29 10.59 -29.49 -5.16
C VAL A 29 10.75 -30.94 -4.70
N GLY A 30 9.85 -31.83 -5.11
CA GLY A 30 9.94 -33.24 -4.75
C GLY A 30 8.62 -34.00 -4.87
N ARG A 31 8.64 -35.27 -4.46
CA ARG A 31 7.51 -36.21 -4.49
C ARG A 31 7.18 -36.69 -3.08
N GLY A 32 6.01 -37.29 -2.89
CA GLY A 32 5.61 -37.91 -1.62
C GLY A 32 5.78 -36.96 -0.43
N ARG A 33 6.30 -37.48 0.69
CA ARG A 33 6.49 -36.70 1.94
C ARG A 33 7.28 -35.39 1.76
N LEU A 34 8.29 -35.37 0.89
CA LEU A 34 9.07 -34.14 0.62
C LEU A 34 8.22 -33.07 -0.06
N GLY A 35 7.39 -33.47 -1.03
CA GLY A 35 6.46 -32.56 -1.69
C GLY A 35 5.32 -32.11 -0.77
N GLU A 36 4.84 -33.00 0.11
CA GLU A 36 3.81 -32.68 1.11
C GLU A 36 4.32 -31.65 2.13
N GLN A 37 5.52 -31.85 2.66
CA GLN A 37 6.14 -30.89 3.57
C GLN A 37 6.36 -29.52 2.90
N ALA A 38 6.77 -29.52 1.63
CA ALA A 38 6.92 -28.29 0.86
C ALA A 38 5.57 -27.57 0.65
N ALA A 39 4.51 -28.32 0.34
CA ALA A 39 3.16 -27.79 0.19
C ALA A 39 2.66 -27.14 1.49
N LEU A 40 2.82 -27.83 2.63
CA LEU A 40 2.44 -27.32 3.95
C LEU A 40 3.22 -26.04 4.31
N ASN A 41 4.53 -26.01 4.06
CA ASN A 41 5.35 -24.83 4.31
C ASN A 41 4.93 -23.64 3.44
N ASP A 42 4.65 -23.86 2.16
CA ASP A 42 4.18 -22.81 1.24
C ASP A 42 2.80 -22.29 1.61
N GLU A 43 1.90 -23.16 2.10
CA GLU A 43 0.59 -22.79 2.61
C GLU A 43 0.70 -21.91 3.85
N LYS A 44 1.54 -22.31 4.82
CA LYS A 44 1.83 -21.51 6.02
C LYS A 44 2.37 -20.13 5.66
N GLN A 45 3.32 -20.07 4.71
CA GLN A 45 3.85 -18.78 4.23
C GLN A 45 2.79 -17.94 3.53
N ARG A 46 1.89 -18.54 2.75
CA ARG A 46 0.80 -17.82 2.08
C ARG A 46 -0.16 -17.23 3.10
N LEU A 47 -0.52 -18.01 4.12
CA LEU A 47 -1.38 -17.55 5.21
C LEU A 47 -0.74 -16.39 5.96
N GLN A 48 0.54 -16.49 6.31
CA GLN A 48 1.26 -15.39 6.97
C GLN A 48 1.24 -14.11 6.11
N ARG A 49 1.57 -14.20 4.81
CA ARG A 49 1.52 -13.04 3.90
C ARG A 49 0.10 -12.47 3.75
N GLN A 50 -0.93 -13.28 3.91
CA GLN A 50 -2.31 -12.79 3.88
C GLN A 50 -2.66 -12.04 5.17
N LEU A 51 -2.30 -12.59 6.32
CA LEU A 51 -2.50 -11.94 7.62
C LEU A 51 -1.72 -10.62 7.70
N ASP A 52 -0.46 -10.62 7.25
CA ASP A 52 0.37 -9.40 7.22
C ASP A 52 -0.26 -8.33 6.33
N ARG A 53 -0.73 -8.71 5.13
CA ARG A 53 -1.42 -7.78 4.22
C ARG A 53 -2.68 -7.21 4.86
N GLN A 54 -3.54 -8.07 5.40
CA GLN A 54 -4.77 -7.63 6.09
C GLN A 54 -4.46 -6.69 7.25
N TYR A 55 -3.42 -6.97 8.04
CA TYR A 55 -2.97 -6.11 9.11
C TYR A 55 -2.56 -4.73 8.59
N TRP A 56 -1.70 -4.67 7.58
CA TRP A 56 -1.24 -3.41 7.00
C TRP A 56 -2.35 -2.63 6.29
N ASP A 57 -3.19 -3.31 5.51
CA ASP A 57 -4.33 -2.70 4.82
C ASP A 57 -5.26 -2.03 5.84
N SER A 58 -5.58 -2.71 6.94
CA SER A 58 -6.44 -2.15 8.00
C SER A 58 -5.79 -0.94 8.69
N ARG A 59 -4.47 -0.97 8.88
CA ARG A 59 -3.72 0.10 9.55
C ARG A 59 -3.60 1.34 8.66
N LEU A 60 -3.31 1.13 7.38
CA LEU A 60 -3.23 2.20 6.38
C LEU A 60 -4.60 2.83 6.12
N ALA A 61 -5.68 2.04 6.05
CA ALA A 61 -7.03 2.56 5.89
C ALA A 61 -7.44 3.51 7.04
N ARG A 62 -7.04 3.21 8.29
CA ARG A 62 -7.27 4.10 9.44
C ARG A 62 -6.48 5.41 9.32
N ILE A 63 -5.24 5.35 8.84
CA ILE A 63 -4.40 6.53 8.62
C ILE A 63 -5.00 7.41 7.51
N ASP A 64 -5.35 6.81 6.37
CA ASP A 64 -5.97 7.51 5.23
C ASP A 64 -7.26 8.25 5.64
N GLN A 65 -8.08 7.62 6.48
CA GLN A 65 -9.30 8.26 6.99
C GLN A 65 -9.00 9.49 7.88
N ALA A 66 -7.99 9.40 8.74
CA ALA A 66 -7.57 10.52 9.59
C ALA A 66 -6.93 11.65 8.75
N GLU A 67 -6.15 11.29 7.74
CA GLU A 67 -5.50 12.23 6.83
C GLU A 67 -6.51 13.06 6.03
N LYS A 68 -7.59 12.45 5.52
CA LYS A 68 -8.67 13.19 4.85
C LYS A 68 -9.26 14.29 5.71
N SER A 69 -9.58 13.96 6.97
CA SER A 69 -10.15 14.92 7.92
C SER A 69 -9.17 16.06 8.23
N LEU A 70 -7.88 15.75 8.33
CA LEU A 70 -6.84 16.75 8.56
C LEU A 70 -6.64 17.67 7.35
N VAL A 71 -6.69 17.12 6.13
CA VAL A 71 -6.60 17.90 4.88
C VAL A 71 -7.77 18.87 4.77
N GLU A 72 -9.00 18.42 5.03
CA GLU A 72 -10.18 19.29 5.03
C GLU A 72 -10.06 20.42 6.07
N LEU A 73 -9.65 20.09 7.30
CA LEU A 73 -9.43 21.09 8.34
C LEU A 73 -8.34 22.11 7.96
N ALA A 74 -7.23 21.64 7.37
CA ALA A 74 -6.14 22.51 6.92
C ALA A 74 -6.60 23.47 5.81
N GLN A 75 -7.42 22.99 4.88
CA GLN A 75 -8.01 23.82 3.82
C GLN A 75 -8.92 24.92 4.40
N VAL A 76 -9.85 24.55 5.28
CA VAL A 76 -10.77 25.50 5.93
C VAL A 76 -10.00 26.52 6.76
N THR A 77 -9.02 26.07 7.55
CA THR A 77 -8.16 26.95 8.37
C THR A 77 -7.38 27.92 7.49
N THR A 78 -6.84 27.45 6.36
CA THR A 78 -6.13 28.32 5.41
C THR A 78 -7.05 29.40 4.85
N ILE A 79 -8.28 29.05 4.47
CA ILE A 79 -9.26 30.03 3.97
C ILE A 79 -9.60 31.06 5.05
N LEU A 80 -9.87 30.60 6.29
CA LEU A 80 -10.18 31.48 7.42
C LEU A 80 -9.05 32.47 7.72
N VAL A 81 -7.81 31.98 7.80
CA VAL A 81 -6.63 32.83 8.01
C VAL A 81 -6.51 33.88 6.91
N ARG A 82 -6.67 33.47 5.64
CA ARG A 82 -6.63 34.42 4.51
C ARG A 82 -7.74 35.46 4.59
N ALA A 83 -8.96 35.07 4.95
CA ALA A 83 -10.07 35.99 5.13
C ALA A 83 -9.77 37.02 6.23
N ILE A 84 -9.27 36.56 7.39
CA ILE A 84 -8.86 37.45 8.50
C ILE A 84 -7.78 38.43 8.03
N MET A 85 -6.73 37.95 7.36
CA MET A 85 -5.66 38.80 6.84
C MET A 85 -6.20 39.90 5.91
N VAL A 86 -7.11 39.55 5.00
CA VAL A 86 -7.76 40.52 4.11
C VAL A 86 -8.57 41.56 4.90
N THR A 87 -9.37 41.12 5.89
CA THR A 87 -10.14 42.05 6.73
C THR A 87 -9.27 42.97 7.58
N CYS A 88 -8.07 42.53 7.96
CA CYS A 88 -7.07 43.35 8.65
C CYS A 88 -6.26 44.26 7.72
N GLY A 89 -6.64 44.35 6.43
CA GLY A 89 -6.00 45.23 5.45
C GLY A 89 -4.73 44.66 4.83
N TYR A 90 -4.47 43.37 4.98
CA TYR A 90 -3.37 42.71 4.26
C TYR A 90 -3.80 42.29 2.84
N HIS A 91 -2.84 42.17 1.95
CA HIS A 91 -3.04 41.64 0.60
C HIS A 91 -1.85 40.77 0.19
N LEU A 92 -2.09 39.86 -0.75
CA LEU A 92 -1.06 38.97 -1.26
C LEU A 92 -0.29 39.66 -2.40
N HIS A 93 0.91 40.15 -2.09
CA HIS A 93 1.84 40.72 -3.06
C HIS A 93 2.46 39.60 -3.91
N LYS A 94 2.36 39.74 -5.24
CA LYS A 94 2.90 38.79 -6.23
C LYS A 94 2.50 37.32 -6.00
N GLY A 95 1.39 37.07 -5.30
CA GLY A 95 0.86 35.72 -5.07
C GLY A 95 1.55 34.89 -4.00
N HIS A 96 2.54 35.40 -3.26
CA HIS A 96 3.30 34.61 -2.28
C HIS A 96 3.69 35.34 -0.99
N GLU A 97 3.62 36.68 -0.95
CA GLU A 97 4.03 37.46 0.22
C GLU A 97 2.87 38.32 0.73
N TRP A 98 2.51 38.25 2.01
CA TRP A 98 1.46 39.10 2.57
C TRP A 98 2.01 40.46 3.00
N ARG A 99 1.37 41.56 2.56
CA ARG A 99 1.74 42.93 2.95
C ARG A 99 0.52 43.71 3.44
N LYS A 100 0.70 44.51 4.48
CA LYS A 100 -0.34 45.44 4.97
C LYS A 100 -0.46 46.62 4.00
N ARG A 101 -1.69 46.99 3.64
CA ARG A 101 -1.94 48.22 2.86
C ARG A 101 -1.46 49.42 3.68
N ARG A 102 -0.75 50.33 3.03
CA ARG A 102 -0.41 51.62 3.62
C ARG A 102 -1.61 52.53 3.40
N GLU A 103 -2.21 53.03 4.47
CA GLU A 103 -3.12 54.15 4.37
C GLU A 103 -2.28 55.36 3.94
N HIS A 104 -2.53 55.87 2.74
CA HIS A 104 -2.08 57.22 2.41
C HIS A 104 -3.01 58.16 3.15
N ALA A 105 -2.47 58.82 4.18
CA ALA A 105 -3.13 59.92 4.87
C ALA A 105 -3.26 61.13 3.93
#